data_AF-A0A6N7Q0I0-F1
#
_entry.id   AF-A0A6N7Q0I0-F1
#
_cell.length_a   1.000
_cell.length_b   1.000
_cell.length_c   1.000
_cell.angle_alpha   90.00
_cell.angle_beta   90.00
_cell.angle_gamma   90.00
#
_symmetry.space_group_name_H-M   'P 1'
#
loop_
_entity.id
_entity.type
_entity.pdbx_description
1 polymer ?
#
loop_
_entity_poly.entity_id
_entity_poly.type
_entity_poly.pdbx_seq_one_letter_code
_entity_poly.pdbx_strand_id
1 'polypeptide(L)'
;MILSRFWYVALAILLGVAAFTLMLAAQMYNRAGLRAMSDSLAADSSAVGWYLKDDARNRSSALIPMALSPELRTQLGKATGEGKIPREVISEAQKALKKLASEVPPDLAFDALRAVDANGRVIAAVGVVNDLPIEEGDLGGYPVVADALHGWIRDDAWVSKGRIYRVVTRPVEAEVNGEPVGAVVGIKIVDDRFAQGVSKRTGAAVGFYADGARVASWAPEGFDKANLDQITQDLKQLDTNEDYKEKGRSEPRVIGEHLGVVYARMPGEAWDLGAGYAVGRLAVSVSTPLDFLNKADDTDKKNVSLIFVIAAIVLLAAAGMVFSYLEHTQPMATFGKEAIRMAKGEVDVLAPSKFRGAYKKIASDINDGIDKIAAKGGAPRRAADLEQVLGPIPAAPTMSAFAVPGPGETSSQAITVPGAAAAPAPKPLPKALPKPKPRPGSTTADPVESVPEPESAAAPPPPPLPKAAAADAAPAAADEGEVDELTEWQKVYEEFVAMKQQCGEQTAGMTFEKFKSTLQRNKDALVQRHGVTRVKFTVYAKEGKAALKASPVTK
;
A
#
# COMPACT_ATOMS: atom_id res chain seq x y z
N MET A 1 -39.53 -5.32 -30.46
CA MET A 1 -38.16 -5.63 -30.00
C MET A 1 -37.41 -4.37 -29.57
N ILE A 2 -38.05 -3.40 -28.91
CA ILE A 2 -37.37 -2.20 -28.39
C ILE A 2 -37.07 -2.40 -26.90
N LEU A 3 -38.02 -2.92 -26.11
CA LEU A 3 -37.81 -3.13 -24.68
C LEU A 3 -36.79 -4.25 -24.41
N SER A 4 -36.90 -5.38 -25.11
CA SER A 4 -35.90 -6.47 -25.04
C SER A 4 -34.49 -6.01 -25.43
N ARG A 5 -34.34 -5.27 -26.53
CA ARG A 5 -33.04 -4.73 -26.97
C ARG A 5 -32.47 -3.69 -26.00
N PHE A 6 -33.32 -2.79 -25.49
CA PHE A 6 -32.94 -1.85 -24.44
C PHE A 6 -32.49 -2.59 -23.17
N TRP A 7 -33.18 -3.67 -22.79
CA TRP A 7 -32.82 -4.50 -21.64
C TRP A 7 -31.43 -5.16 -21.80
N TYR A 8 -31.11 -5.71 -22.98
CA TYR A 8 -29.77 -6.24 -23.25
C TYR A 8 -28.68 -5.16 -23.18
N VAL A 9 -28.96 -3.95 -23.65
CA VAL A 9 -28.04 -2.80 -23.49
C VAL A 9 -27.87 -2.42 -22.01
N ALA A 10 -28.94 -2.40 -21.23
CA ALA A 10 -28.88 -2.12 -19.79
C ALA A 10 -28.06 -3.18 -19.03
N LEU A 11 -28.24 -4.47 -19.34
CA LEU A 11 -27.42 -5.56 -18.80
C LEU A 11 -25.95 -5.46 -19.21
N ALA A 12 -25.65 -5.09 -20.46
CA ALA A 12 -24.29 -4.88 -20.92
C ALA A 12 -23.60 -3.70 -20.20
N ILE A 13 -24.33 -2.61 -19.94
CA ILE A 13 -23.84 -1.48 -19.13
C ILE A 13 -23.58 -1.92 -17.69
N LEU A 14 -24.49 -2.66 -17.05
CA LEU A 14 -24.31 -3.18 -15.69
C LEU A 14 -23.09 -4.11 -15.58
N LEU A 15 -22.89 -5.00 -16.56
CA LEU A 15 -21.72 -5.87 -16.64
C LEU A 15 -20.42 -5.05 -16.79
N GLY A 16 -20.42 -4.03 -17.66
CA GLY A 16 -19.29 -3.12 -17.85
C GLY A 16 -18.94 -2.33 -16.58
N VAL A 17 -19.95 -1.85 -15.85
CA VAL A 17 -19.76 -1.19 -14.54
C VAL A 17 -19.18 -2.17 -13.52
N ALA A 18 -19.70 -3.40 -13.43
CA ALA A 18 -19.19 -4.41 -12.50
C ALA A 18 -17.75 -4.84 -12.81
N ALA A 19 -17.38 -4.97 -14.09
CA ALA A 19 -16.01 -5.23 -14.49
C ALA A 19 -15.07 -4.05 -14.14
N PHE A 20 -15.53 -2.81 -14.37
CA PHE A 20 -14.77 -1.61 -14.04
C PHE A 20 -14.56 -1.45 -12.53
N THR A 21 -15.58 -1.65 -11.69
CA THR A 21 -15.44 -1.57 -10.23
C THR A 21 -14.51 -2.64 -9.70
N LEU A 22 -14.54 -3.86 -10.26
CA LEU A 22 -13.62 -4.93 -9.89
C LEU A 22 -12.15 -4.60 -10.25
N MET A 23 -11.90 -4.07 -11.45
CA MET A 23 -10.56 -3.60 -11.85
C MET A 23 -10.06 -2.46 -10.95
N LEU A 24 -10.94 -1.51 -10.60
CA LEU A 24 -10.61 -0.39 -9.71
C LEU A 24 -10.31 -0.88 -8.29
N ALA A 25 -11.07 -1.84 -7.77
CA ALA A 25 -10.82 -2.48 -6.47
C ALA A 25 -9.45 -3.20 -6.43
N ALA A 26 -9.14 -3.99 -7.46
CA ALA A 26 -7.84 -4.67 -7.58
C ALA A 26 -6.66 -3.67 -7.65
N GLN A 27 -6.81 -2.57 -8.40
CA GLN A 27 -5.79 -1.51 -8.44
C GLN A 27 -5.64 -0.75 -7.12
N MET A 28 -6.74 -0.51 -6.39
CA MET A 28 -6.70 0.08 -5.05
C MET A 28 -6.01 -0.85 -4.04
N TYR A 29 -6.32 -2.15 -4.09
CA TYR A 29 -5.70 -3.17 -3.26
C TYR A 29 -4.19 -3.25 -3.51
N ASN A 30 -3.75 -3.38 -4.76
CA ASN A 30 -2.31 -3.41 -5.11
C ASN A 30 -1.58 -2.14 -4.65
N ARG A 31 -2.22 -0.95 -4.77
CA ARG A 31 -1.64 0.31 -4.29
C ARG A 31 -1.56 0.39 -2.76
N ALA A 32 -2.53 -0.17 -2.05
CA ALA A 32 -2.50 -0.27 -0.59
C ALA A 32 -1.41 -1.26 -0.12
N GLY A 33 -1.31 -2.44 -0.77
CA GLY A 33 -0.28 -3.44 -0.51
C GLY A 33 1.13 -2.91 -0.73
N LEU A 34 1.37 -2.18 -1.82
CA LEU A 34 2.67 -1.53 -2.08
C LEU A 34 3.04 -0.48 -1.02
N ARG A 35 2.07 0.32 -0.53
CA ARG A 35 2.31 1.28 0.56
C ARG A 35 2.62 0.58 1.87
N ALA A 36 1.80 -0.38 2.27
CA ALA A 36 2.02 -1.17 3.49
C ALA A 36 3.37 -1.91 3.46
N MET A 37 3.78 -2.42 2.30
CA MET A 37 5.11 -3.00 2.09
C MET A 37 6.21 -1.94 2.23
N SER A 38 6.07 -0.76 1.63
CA SER A 38 7.02 0.36 1.73
C SER A 38 7.24 0.78 3.20
N ASP A 39 6.16 0.97 3.95
CA ASP A 39 6.22 1.33 5.38
C ASP A 39 6.87 0.21 6.20
N SER A 40 6.54 -1.05 5.91
CA SER A 40 7.13 -2.22 6.54
C SER A 40 8.63 -2.34 6.24
N LEU A 41 9.06 -2.13 4.99
CA LEU A 41 10.47 -2.18 4.59
C LEU A 41 11.31 -1.11 5.30
N ALA A 42 10.75 0.10 5.46
CA ALA A 42 11.40 1.17 6.21
C ALA A 42 11.60 0.78 7.70
N ALA A 43 10.62 0.10 8.30
CA ALA A 43 10.71 -0.45 9.65
C ALA A 43 11.72 -1.61 9.74
N ASP A 44 11.61 -2.61 8.86
CA ASP A 44 12.48 -3.80 8.82
C ASP A 44 13.96 -3.41 8.62
N SER A 45 14.25 -2.49 7.70
CA SER A 45 15.61 -1.96 7.49
C SER A 45 16.12 -1.15 8.70
N SER A 46 15.24 -0.45 9.42
CA SER A 46 15.62 0.23 10.67
C SER A 46 15.92 -0.79 11.79
N ALA A 47 15.15 -1.87 11.88
CA ALA A 47 15.36 -2.95 12.82
C ALA A 47 16.67 -3.70 12.57
N VAL A 48 17.05 -3.94 11.30
CA VAL A 48 18.38 -4.48 10.96
C VAL A 48 19.49 -3.50 11.37
N GLY A 49 19.35 -2.21 11.07
CA GLY A 49 20.31 -1.20 11.50
C GLY A 49 20.50 -1.13 13.03
N TRP A 50 19.41 -1.25 13.80
CA TRP A 50 19.49 -1.32 15.27
C TRP A 50 20.11 -2.63 15.76
N TYR A 51 19.76 -3.78 15.17
CA TYR A 51 20.37 -5.06 15.51
C TYR A 51 21.89 -5.04 15.31
N LEU A 52 22.38 -4.45 14.21
CA LEU A 52 23.82 -4.32 13.97
C LEU A 52 24.50 -3.46 15.05
N LYS A 53 23.90 -2.33 15.44
CA LYS A 53 24.45 -1.48 16.52
C LYS A 53 24.45 -2.20 17.88
N ASP A 54 23.40 -2.94 18.20
CA ASP A 54 23.30 -3.73 19.43
C ASP A 54 24.32 -4.89 19.45
N ASP A 55 24.45 -5.65 18.35
CA ASP A 55 25.44 -6.73 18.22
C ASP A 55 26.89 -6.21 18.38
N ALA A 56 27.23 -5.03 17.84
CA ALA A 56 28.53 -4.41 18.07
C ALA A 56 28.75 -4.03 19.54
N ARG A 57 27.75 -3.41 20.19
CA ARG A 57 27.82 -3.04 21.61
C ARG A 57 27.96 -4.27 22.52
N ASN A 58 27.22 -5.33 22.24
CA ASN A 58 27.27 -6.58 22.99
C ASN A 58 28.61 -7.32 22.78
N ARG A 59 29.14 -7.34 21.55
CA ARG A 59 30.49 -7.84 21.26
C ARG A 59 31.58 -7.00 21.94
N SER A 60 31.47 -5.68 21.96
CA SER A 60 32.38 -4.83 22.76
C SER A 60 32.33 -5.22 24.23
N SER A 61 31.14 -5.46 24.76
CA SER A 61 30.97 -5.85 26.17
C SER A 61 31.59 -7.22 26.45
N ALA A 62 31.55 -8.16 25.50
CA ALA A 62 32.23 -9.46 25.58
C ALA A 62 33.77 -9.37 25.58
N LEU A 63 34.37 -8.26 25.12
CA LEU A 63 35.81 -8.01 25.19
C LEU A 63 36.28 -7.42 26.54
N ILE A 64 35.37 -7.03 27.44
CA ILE A 64 35.72 -6.43 28.74
C ILE A 64 36.65 -7.34 29.59
N PRO A 65 36.38 -8.66 29.75
CA PRO A 65 37.29 -9.53 30.50
C PRO A 65 38.69 -9.62 29.89
N MET A 66 38.81 -9.45 28.57
CA MET A 66 40.10 -9.46 27.87
C MET A 66 40.85 -8.15 28.09
N ALA A 67 40.17 -7.01 27.96
CA ALA A 67 40.70 -5.69 28.24
C ALA A 67 41.21 -5.55 29.69
N LEU A 68 40.57 -6.22 30.64
CA LEU A 68 40.91 -6.14 32.07
C LEU A 68 41.90 -7.21 32.56
N SER A 69 42.22 -8.24 31.76
CA SER A 69 43.12 -9.35 32.17
C SER A 69 44.51 -8.84 32.58
N PRO A 70 44.95 -9.08 33.83
CA PRO A 70 46.31 -8.75 34.27
C PRO A 70 47.38 -9.51 33.49
N GLU A 71 47.11 -10.75 33.10
CA GLU A 71 48.02 -11.59 32.33
C GLU A 71 48.25 -11.00 30.93
N LEU A 72 47.18 -10.68 30.20
CA LEU A 72 47.28 -10.13 28.86
C LEU A 72 47.97 -8.76 28.89
N ARG A 73 47.54 -7.87 29.79
CA ARG A 73 48.15 -6.56 30.04
C ARG A 73 49.66 -6.65 30.31
N THR A 74 50.08 -7.58 31.18
CA THR A 74 51.49 -7.76 31.53
C THR A 74 52.32 -8.19 30.33
N GLN A 75 51.79 -9.03 29.44
CA GLN A 75 52.52 -9.46 28.25
C GLN A 75 52.52 -8.40 27.14
N LEU A 76 51.42 -7.67 26.94
CA LEU A 76 51.38 -6.56 25.98
C LEU A 76 52.35 -5.43 26.38
N GLY A 77 52.37 -5.04 27.66
CA GLY A 77 53.33 -4.06 28.18
C GLY A 77 54.80 -4.48 28.05
N LYS A 78 55.10 -5.80 28.07
CA LYS A 78 56.43 -6.35 27.77
C LYS A 78 56.76 -6.43 26.28
N ALA A 79 55.75 -6.40 25.41
CA ALA A 79 55.93 -6.39 23.95
C ALA A 79 56.19 -4.97 23.42
N THR A 80 55.60 -3.95 24.04
CA THR A 80 55.77 -2.54 23.67
C THR A 80 57.24 -2.10 23.69
N GLY A 81 57.75 -1.73 22.51
CA GLY A 81 59.13 -1.29 22.30
C GLY A 81 59.66 -1.61 20.90
N GLU A 82 60.68 -0.90 20.44
CA GLU A 82 61.19 -0.95 19.06
C GLU A 82 61.90 -2.29 18.69
N GLY A 83 62.09 -3.19 19.66
CA GLY A 83 62.79 -4.45 19.49
C GLY A 83 61.93 -5.62 18.98
N LYS A 84 62.60 -6.74 18.72
CA LYS A 84 61.96 -8.04 18.42
C LYS A 84 61.33 -8.62 19.69
N ILE A 85 60.02 -8.90 19.63
CA ILE A 85 59.24 -9.41 20.77
C ILE A 85 59.77 -10.80 21.20
N PRO A 86 59.99 -11.05 22.51
CA PRO A 86 60.41 -12.36 23.00
C PRO A 86 59.35 -13.46 22.76
N ARG A 87 59.79 -14.66 22.38
CA ARG A 87 58.89 -15.82 22.15
C ARG A 87 58.05 -16.20 23.38
N GLU A 88 58.59 -15.99 24.58
CA GLU A 88 57.90 -16.26 25.84
C GLU A 88 56.68 -15.32 26.03
N VAL A 89 56.85 -14.03 25.73
CA VAL A 89 55.78 -13.01 25.80
C VAL A 89 54.65 -13.37 24.85
N ILE A 90 54.97 -13.73 23.60
CA ILE A 90 54.00 -14.23 22.60
C ILE A 90 53.27 -15.48 23.11
N SER A 91 54.00 -16.46 23.65
CA SER A 91 53.43 -17.72 24.14
C SER A 91 52.44 -17.51 25.30
N GLU A 92 52.79 -16.69 26.29
CA GLU A 92 51.90 -16.44 27.43
C GLU A 92 50.73 -15.51 27.08
N ALA A 93 50.93 -14.51 26.20
CA ALA A 93 49.83 -13.70 25.65
C ALA A 93 48.83 -14.58 24.86
N GLN A 94 49.33 -15.49 24.02
CA GLN A 94 48.54 -16.44 23.25
C GLN A 94 47.71 -17.37 24.14
N LYS A 95 48.31 -17.86 25.23
CA LYS A 95 47.67 -18.71 26.24
C LYS A 95 46.58 -17.95 27.02
N ALA A 96 46.86 -16.71 27.43
CA ALA A 96 45.88 -15.84 28.09
C ALA A 96 44.68 -15.55 27.17
N LEU A 97 44.94 -15.08 25.94
CA LEU A 97 43.89 -14.78 24.97
C LEU A 97 43.06 -16.03 24.62
N LYS A 98 43.68 -17.20 24.47
CA LYS A 98 42.97 -18.47 24.21
C LYS A 98 42.07 -18.90 25.37
N LYS A 99 42.50 -18.72 26.61
CA LYS A 99 41.67 -18.97 27.80
C LYS A 99 40.44 -18.05 27.78
N LEU A 100 40.66 -16.74 27.69
CA LEU A 100 39.58 -15.74 27.74
C LEU A 100 38.61 -15.88 26.55
N ALA A 101 39.10 -16.25 25.37
CA ALA A 101 38.26 -16.54 24.21
C ALA A 101 37.28 -17.71 24.45
N SER A 102 37.65 -18.69 25.27
CA SER A 102 36.77 -19.82 25.62
C SER A 102 35.70 -19.48 26.67
N GLU A 103 35.82 -18.32 27.33
CA GLU A 103 34.85 -17.80 28.30
C GLU A 103 33.78 -16.91 27.63
N VAL A 104 33.92 -16.59 26.34
CA VAL A 104 32.96 -15.79 25.56
C VAL A 104 31.68 -16.61 25.25
N PRO A 105 30.47 -16.06 25.50
CA PRO A 105 29.21 -16.72 25.14
C PRO A 105 29.12 -17.11 23.65
N PRO A 106 28.59 -18.29 23.28
CA PRO A 106 28.58 -18.79 21.90
C PRO A 106 27.84 -17.91 20.86
N ASP A 107 26.92 -17.05 21.30
CA ASP A 107 26.21 -16.07 20.48
C ASP A 107 27.03 -14.80 20.20
N LEU A 108 27.90 -14.43 21.14
CA LEU A 108 28.85 -13.32 21.02
C LEU A 108 30.25 -13.77 20.57
N ALA A 109 30.43 -15.06 20.30
CA ALA A 109 31.69 -15.63 19.82
C ALA A 109 32.20 -14.95 18.54
N PHE A 110 33.52 -14.76 18.50
CA PHE A 110 34.27 -14.18 17.39
C PHE A 110 34.88 -15.28 16.52
N ASP A 111 35.05 -15.02 15.22
CA ASP A 111 35.73 -15.96 14.32
C ASP A 111 37.26 -15.76 14.37
N ALA A 112 37.69 -14.55 14.73
CA ALA A 112 39.05 -14.26 15.18
C ALA A 112 39.09 -13.23 16.30
N LEU A 113 40.09 -13.37 17.17
CA LEU A 113 40.52 -12.40 18.16
C LEU A 113 42.01 -12.10 17.94
N ARG A 114 42.41 -10.85 18.07
CA ARG A 114 43.80 -10.41 18.03
C ARG A 114 44.07 -9.55 19.26
N ALA A 115 45.25 -9.70 19.87
CA ALA A 115 45.74 -8.76 20.86
C ALA A 115 46.99 -8.09 20.30
N VAL A 116 47.01 -6.77 20.34
CA VAL A 116 48.09 -5.93 19.79
C VAL A 116 48.80 -5.16 20.90
N ASP A 117 50.08 -4.87 20.73
CA ASP A 117 50.82 -3.97 21.63
C ASP A 117 50.49 -2.50 21.35
N ALA A 118 51.11 -1.58 22.10
CA ALA A 118 50.90 -0.14 21.93
C ALA A 118 51.35 0.41 20.56
N ASN A 119 52.10 -0.37 19.78
CA ASN A 119 52.53 -0.02 18.42
C ASN A 119 51.60 -0.62 17.34
N GLY A 120 50.55 -1.38 17.72
CA GLY A 120 49.63 -2.05 16.80
C GLY A 120 50.05 -3.46 16.35
N ARG A 121 51.23 -3.94 16.77
CA ARG A 121 51.76 -5.24 16.36
C ARG A 121 51.01 -6.39 17.03
N VAL A 122 50.62 -7.40 16.26
CA VAL A 122 49.87 -8.57 16.74
C VAL A 122 50.76 -9.47 17.60
N ILE A 123 50.48 -9.52 18.90
CA ILE A 123 51.21 -10.32 19.89
C ILE A 123 50.55 -11.69 20.11
N ALA A 124 49.22 -11.75 20.03
CA ALA A 124 48.45 -12.97 20.17
C ALA A 124 47.26 -13.02 19.20
N ALA A 125 46.90 -14.22 18.76
CA ALA A 125 45.89 -14.46 17.74
C ALA A 125 45.11 -15.77 17.99
N VAL A 126 43.81 -15.67 18.25
CA VAL A 126 42.91 -16.84 18.35
C VAL A 126 41.96 -16.82 17.17
N GLY A 127 41.66 -17.98 16.57
CA GLY A 127 40.82 -18.06 15.37
C GLY A 127 41.50 -17.54 14.10
N VAL A 128 40.96 -17.94 12.96
CA VAL A 128 41.60 -17.81 11.64
C VAL A 128 40.67 -17.11 10.68
N VAL A 129 41.17 -16.08 9.99
CA VAL A 129 40.46 -15.35 8.94
C VAL A 129 41.41 -15.18 7.75
N ASN A 130 41.41 -16.17 6.84
CA ASN A 130 42.33 -16.27 5.69
C ASN A 130 42.21 -15.12 4.67
N ASP A 131 41.11 -14.38 4.74
CA ASP A 131 40.70 -13.43 3.72
C ASP A 131 40.90 -11.96 4.13
N LEU A 132 41.34 -11.70 5.36
CA LEU A 132 41.86 -10.39 5.79
C LEU A 132 43.40 -10.36 5.67
N PRO A 133 44.03 -9.25 5.26
CA PRO A 133 45.50 -9.10 5.16
C PRO A 133 46.19 -8.91 6.53
N ILE A 134 45.71 -9.60 7.57
CA ILE A 134 46.15 -9.47 8.97
C ILE A 134 47.30 -10.43 9.29
N GLU A 135 47.66 -11.30 8.35
CA GLU A 135 48.83 -12.18 8.46
C GLU A 135 50.16 -11.40 8.44
N GLU A 136 50.17 -10.12 8.04
CA GLU A 136 51.37 -9.26 8.04
C GLU A 136 51.79 -8.79 9.45
N GLY A 137 51.00 -9.09 10.49
CA GLY A 137 51.43 -8.97 11.88
C GLY A 137 51.33 -7.58 12.51
N ASP A 138 50.76 -6.60 11.80
CA ASP A 138 50.43 -5.27 12.30
C ASP A 138 48.97 -4.93 12.00
N LEU A 139 48.32 -4.23 12.92
CA LEU A 139 46.96 -3.72 12.84
C LEU A 139 46.86 -2.23 13.20
N GLY A 140 47.95 -1.57 13.60
CA GLY A 140 47.95 -0.17 14.02
C GLY A 140 47.50 0.81 12.93
N GLY A 141 47.63 0.43 11.67
CA GLY A 141 47.14 1.21 10.52
C GLY A 141 45.62 1.28 10.37
N TYR A 142 44.85 0.42 11.05
CA TYR A 142 43.38 0.45 10.99
C TYR A 142 42.82 1.49 11.99
N PRO A 143 41.93 2.42 11.57
CA PRO A 143 41.43 3.49 12.44
C PRO A 143 40.78 2.99 13.73
N VAL A 144 40.00 1.90 13.67
CA VAL A 144 39.36 1.27 14.84
C VAL A 144 40.37 0.73 15.86
N VAL A 145 41.59 0.41 15.43
CA VAL A 145 42.67 -0.07 16.29
C VAL A 145 43.49 1.12 16.80
N ALA A 146 43.83 2.08 15.93
CA ALA A 146 44.49 3.32 16.32
C ALA A 146 43.68 4.08 17.40
N ASP A 147 42.37 4.25 17.22
CA ASP A 147 41.48 4.86 18.22
C ASP A 147 41.55 4.11 19.57
N ALA A 148 41.60 2.77 19.55
CA ALA A 148 41.69 1.97 20.77
C ALA A 148 43.05 2.06 21.46
N LEU A 149 44.14 2.23 20.71
CA LEU A 149 45.46 2.52 21.29
C LEU A 149 45.52 3.92 21.94
N HIS A 150 44.62 4.82 21.57
CA HIS A 150 44.40 6.11 22.25
C HIS A 150 43.31 6.08 23.34
N GLY A 151 42.83 4.88 23.74
CA GLY A 151 41.88 4.69 24.84
C GLY A 151 40.41 4.67 24.44
N TRP A 152 40.07 4.80 23.15
CA TRP A 152 38.67 4.80 22.70
C TRP A 152 38.12 3.39 22.51
N ILE A 153 36.82 3.22 22.75
CA ILE A 153 36.11 1.98 22.41
C ILE A 153 35.41 2.20 21.08
N ARG A 154 35.70 1.38 20.07
CA ARG A 154 35.15 1.52 18.72
C ARG A 154 34.68 0.20 18.12
N ASP A 155 33.70 0.33 17.24
CA ASP A 155 33.27 -0.69 16.28
C ASP A 155 33.41 -0.16 14.85
N ASP A 156 33.60 -1.08 13.92
CA ASP A 156 33.88 -0.81 12.49
C ASP A 156 33.41 -2.00 11.63
N ALA A 157 33.39 -1.81 10.32
CA ALA A 157 33.14 -2.87 9.35
C ALA A 157 34.21 -2.81 8.25
N TRP A 158 35.07 -3.83 8.20
CA TRP A 158 36.09 -3.96 7.16
C TRP A 158 35.56 -4.78 5.99
N VAL A 159 36.07 -4.49 4.79
CA VAL A 159 35.81 -5.27 3.57
C VAL A 159 37.14 -5.79 3.03
N SER A 160 37.21 -7.08 2.74
CA SER A 160 38.38 -7.66 2.08
C SER A 160 37.99 -8.91 1.27
N LYS A 161 38.55 -9.04 0.07
CA LYS A 161 38.32 -10.15 -0.86
C LYS A 161 36.84 -10.54 -1.02
N GLY A 162 35.93 -9.58 -1.20
CA GLY A 162 34.49 -9.85 -1.33
C GLY A 162 33.80 -10.35 -0.04
N ARG A 163 34.40 -10.12 1.14
CA ARG A 163 33.81 -10.43 2.45
C ARG A 163 33.74 -9.20 3.34
N ILE A 164 32.78 -9.23 4.26
CA ILE A 164 32.56 -8.21 5.28
C ILE A 164 32.92 -8.79 6.64
N TYR A 165 33.60 -7.97 7.45
CA TYR A 165 34.00 -8.29 8.81
C TYR A 165 33.53 -7.20 9.74
N ARG A 166 32.71 -7.56 10.73
CA ARG A 166 32.41 -6.66 11.84
C ARG A 166 33.54 -6.72 12.83
N VAL A 167 34.08 -5.56 13.17
CA VAL A 167 35.22 -5.44 14.07
C VAL A 167 34.83 -4.59 15.26
N VAL A 168 35.30 -4.99 16.43
CA VAL A 168 35.15 -4.24 17.67
C VAL A 168 36.47 -4.28 18.40
N THR A 169 36.99 -3.12 18.80
CA THR A 169 38.28 -3.00 19.48
C THR A 169 38.13 -2.31 20.83
N ARG A 170 38.93 -2.73 21.82
CA ARG A 170 39.03 -2.09 23.14
C ARG A 170 40.49 -1.90 23.56
N PRO A 171 40.81 -0.79 24.27
CA PRO A 171 42.10 -0.65 24.93
C PRO A 171 42.35 -1.74 25.97
N VAL A 172 43.63 -2.06 26.17
CA VAL A 172 44.15 -2.76 27.36
C VAL A 172 44.96 -1.74 28.14
N GLU A 173 44.37 -1.15 29.19
CA GLU A 173 44.97 -0.05 29.95
C GLU A 173 46.05 -0.57 30.94
N ALA A 174 47.15 0.16 31.11
CA ALA A 174 48.17 -0.16 32.13
C ALA A 174 47.58 -0.17 33.55
N GLU A 175 46.80 0.85 33.85
CA GLU A 175 46.06 1.09 35.09
C GLU A 175 44.67 1.61 34.70
N VAL A 176 43.71 1.66 35.63
CA VAL A 176 42.34 2.11 35.28
C VAL A 176 42.34 3.59 34.90
N ASN A 177 41.94 3.91 33.67
CA ASN A 177 42.09 5.21 33.00
C ASN A 177 43.56 5.62 32.74
N GLY A 178 44.49 4.67 32.73
CA GLY A 178 45.88 4.88 32.34
C GLY A 178 46.10 4.75 30.82
N GLU A 179 47.34 4.97 30.37
CA GLU A 179 47.71 4.80 28.97
C GLU A 179 47.51 3.33 28.52
N PRO A 180 46.95 3.07 27.32
CA PRO A 180 46.85 1.72 26.77
C PRO A 180 48.22 1.10 26.50
N VAL A 181 48.47 -0.09 27.05
CA VAL A 181 49.64 -0.91 26.70
C VAL A 181 49.43 -1.73 25.42
N GLY A 182 48.26 -1.60 24.81
CA GLY A 182 47.81 -2.37 23.66
C GLY A 182 46.29 -2.37 23.52
N ALA A 183 45.77 -3.22 22.65
CA ALA A 183 44.34 -3.36 22.42
C ALA A 183 43.93 -4.81 22.11
N VAL A 184 42.64 -5.13 22.32
CA VAL A 184 42.02 -6.40 21.90
C VAL A 184 41.02 -6.12 20.80
N VAL A 185 41.22 -6.79 19.66
CA VAL A 185 40.41 -6.69 18.44
C VAL A 185 39.59 -7.98 18.30
N GLY A 186 38.26 -7.86 18.33
CA GLY A 186 37.33 -8.94 18.05
C GLY A 186 36.75 -8.83 16.64
N ILE A 187 36.86 -9.91 15.86
CA ILE A 187 36.49 -9.96 14.43
C ILE A 187 35.38 -11.01 14.24
N LYS A 188 34.27 -10.60 13.64
CA LYS A 188 33.13 -11.46 13.28
C LYS A 188 32.87 -11.38 11.77
N ILE A 189 32.92 -12.51 11.08
CA ILE A 189 32.60 -12.63 9.66
C ILE A 189 31.09 -12.48 9.48
N VAL A 190 30.68 -11.68 8.50
CA VAL A 190 29.28 -11.60 8.04
C VAL A 190 29.05 -12.72 7.03
N ASP A 191 28.68 -13.89 7.53
CA ASP A 191 28.33 -15.08 6.76
C ASP A 191 26.81 -15.36 6.80
N ASP A 192 26.36 -16.43 6.13
CA ASP A 192 24.96 -16.85 6.15
C ASP A 192 24.44 -17.18 7.57
N ARG A 193 25.32 -17.56 8.51
CA ARG A 193 24.97 -17.79 9.91
C ARG A 193 24.75 -16.48 10.66
N PHE A 194 25.56 -15.46 10.40
CA PHE A 194 25.33 -14.09 10.89
C PHE A 194 24.03 -13.53 10.32
N ALA A 195 23.81 -13.63 9.01
CA ALA A 195 22.56 -13.21 8.37
C ALA A 195 21.33 -13.95 8.93
N GLN A 196 21.45 -15.24 9.27
CA GLN A 196 20.42 -15.98 9.99
C GLN A 196 20.14 -15.39 11.38
N GLY A 197 21.18 -14.99 12.13
CA GLY A 197 21.06 -14.32 13.42
C GLY A 197 20.27 -13.01 13.31
N VAL A 198 20.63 -12.17 12.33
CA VAL A 198 19.93 -10.92 11.99
C VAL A 198 18.46 -11.20 11.71
N SER A 199 18.17 -12.09 10.74
CA SER A 199 16.81 -12.38 10.27
C SER A 199 15.93 -12.99 11.36
N LYS A 200 16.46 -13.89 12.19
CA LYS A 200 15.74 -14.45 13.36
C LYS A 200 15.40 -13.41 14.43
N ARG A 201 16.20 -12.33 14.54
CA ARG A 201 15.99 -11.26 15.54
C ARG A 201 15.10 -10.14 15.04
N THR A 202 15.10 -9.86 13.74
CA THR A 202 14.35 -8.74 13.14
C THR A 202 13.07 -9.17 12.42
N GLY A 203 12.95 -10.46 12.03
CA GLY A 203 11.91 -10.94 11.13
C GLY A 203 12.11 -10.54 9.66
N ALA A 204 13.19 -9.82 9.33
CA ALA A 204 13.44 -9.30 7.99
C ALA A 204 14.14 -10.33 7.09
N ALA A 205 13.85 -10.32 5.78
CA ALA A 205 14.74 -10.95 4.80
C ALA A 205 15.90 -10.01 4.49
N VAL A 206 17.14 -10.46 4.66
CA VAL A 206 18.34 -9.62 4.59
C VAL A 206 19.40 -10.24 3.69
N GLY A 207 19.99 -9.42 2.82
CA GLY A 207 21.16 -9.77 2.02
C GLY A 207 22.28 -8.75 2.21
N PHE A 208 23.45 -9.19 2.66
CA PHE A 208 24.66 -8.38 2.77
C PHE A 208 25.42 -8.38 1.44
N TYR A 209 25.99 -7.23 1.07
CA TYR A 209 26.73 -7.05 -0.17
C TYR A 209 28.02 -6.27 0.02
N ALA A 210 29.03 -6.60 -0.78
CA ALA A 210 30.31 -5.91 -0.91
C ALA A 210 30.87 -6.19 -2.31
N ASP A 211 31.74 -5.34 -2.83
CA ASP A 211 32.36 -5.49 -4.16
C ASP A 211 31.33 -5.75 -5.30
N GLY A 212 30.12 -5.22 -5.17
CA GLY A 212 29.01 -5.42 -6.13
C GLY A 212 28.37 -6.82 -6.11
N ALA A 213 28.71 -7.68 -5.16
CA ALA A 213 28.22 -9.06 -5.02
C ALA A 213 27.56 -9.31 -3.65
N ARG A 214 26.74 -10.38 -3.55
CA ARG A 214 26.14 -10.81 -2.28
C ARG A 214 27.15 -11.64 -1.48
N VAL A 215 27.42 -11.21 -0.26
CA VAL A 215 28.35 -11.86 0.68
C VAL A 215 27.63 -12.91 1.53
N ALA A 216 26.44 -12.57 2.04
CA ALA A 216 25.65 -13.41 2.92
C ALA A 216 24.15 -13.07 2.77
N SER A 217 23.27 -14.01 3.10
CA SER A 217 21.83 -13.73 3.13
C SER A 217 21.01 -14.73 3.95
N TRP A 218 19.90 -14.26 4.51
CA TRP A 218 18.89 -15.11 5.14
C TRP A 218 17.51 -14.50 5.04
N ALA A 219 16.47 -15.33 5.14
CA ALA A 219 15.09 -14.91 5.08
C ALA A 219 14.23 -15.64 6.14
N PRO A 220 13.14 -15.03 6.62
CA PRO A 220 12.13 -15.70 7.44
C PRO A 220 11.35 -16.75 6.63
N GLU A 221 10.57 -17.57 7.32
CA GLU A 221 9.64 -18.51 6.67
C GLU A 221 8.64 -17.76 5.76
N GLY A 222 8.32 -18.36 4.61
CA GLY A 222 7.45 -17.76 3.59
C GLY A 222 8.13 -16.81 2.59
N PHE A 223 9.44 -16.54 2.73
CA PHE A 223 10.21 -15.77 1.77
C PHE A 223 11.28 -16.65 1.10
N ASP A 224 11.26 -16.75 -0.23
CA ASP A 224 12.29 -17.47 -0.99
C ASP A 224 13.59 -16.65 -1.07
N LYS A 225 14.67 -17.21 -0.50
CA LYS A 225 16.02 -16.63 -0.48
C LYS A 225 16.58 -16.33 -1.88
N ALA A 226 16.15 -17.03 -2.93
CA ALA A 226 16.57 -16.78 -4.31
C ALA A 226 16.16 -15.38 -4.80
N ASN A 227 15.12 -14.77 -4.23
CA ASN A 227 14.76 -13.38 -4.54
C ASN A 227 15.87 -12.38 -4.14
N LEU A 228 16.69 -12.71 -3.12
CA LEU A 228 17.80 -11.87 -2.69
C LEU A 228 18.99 -11.88 -3.67
N ASP A 229 19.01 -12.74 -4.69
CA ASP A 229 19.99 -12.65 -5.77
C ASP A 229 19.71 -11.46 -6.70
N GLN A 230 18.43 -11.13 -6.94
CA GLN A 230 18.02 -10.01 -7.80
C GLN A 230 18.49 -8.65 -7.26
N ILE A 231 18.62 -8.54 -5.94
CA ILE A 231 19.13 -7.36 -5.23
C ILE A 231 20.51 -6.94 -5.74
N THR A 232 21.39 -7.89 -6.07
CA THR A 232 22.74 -7.59 -6.57
C THR A 232 22.74 -6.98 -7.97
N GLN A 233 21.70 -7.24 -8.76
CA GLN A 233 21.55 -6.70 -10.11
C GLN A 233 20.99 -5.27 -10.06
N ASP A 234 20.03 -4.99 -9.16
CA ASP A 234 19.48 -3.65 -8.93
C ASP A 234 20.46 -2.72 -8.17
N LEU A 235 21.39 -3.27 -7.36
CA LEU A 235 22.43 -2.49 -6.66
C LEU A 235 23.20 -1.54 -7.59
N LYS A 236 23.51 -1.98 -8.82
CA LYS A 236 24.19 -1.17 -9.85
C LYS A 236 23.40 0.04 -10.33
N GLN A 237 22.10 0.09 -10.06
CA GLN A 237 21.23 1.23 -10.39
C GLN A 237 21.21 2.29 -9.29
N LEU A 238 21.81 2.01 -8.12
CA LEU A 238 21.91 2.98 -7.01
C LEU A 238 23.10 3.92 -7.15
N ASP A 239 24.03 3.66 -8.08
CA ASP A 239 25.15 4.54 -8.41
C ASP A 239 24.72 5.91 -8.99
N THR A 240 23.43 6.11 -9.24
CA THR A 240 22.82 7.39 -9.65
C THR A 240 21.85 7.97 -8.62
N ASN A 241 21.59 7.30 -7.50
CA ASN A 241 20.66 7.76 -6.47
C ASN A 241 21.37 8.63 -5.41
N GLU A 242 20.96 9.89 -5.27
CA GLU A 242 21.60 10.86 -4.37
C GLU A 242 21.42 10.47 -2.89
N ASP A 243 20.21 10.09 -2.46
CA ASP A 243 19.96 9.64 -1.08
C ASP A 243 20.84 8.45 -0.66
N TYR A 244 21.04 7.47 -1.55
CA TYR A 244 21.89 6.33 -1.27
C TYR A 244 23.39 6.66 -1.24
N LYS A 245 23.82 7.74 -1.92
CA LYS A 245 25.20 8.25 -1.84
C LYS A 245 25.44 9.06 -0.57
N GLU A 246 24.56 10.00 -0.27
CA GLU A 246 24.75 10.96 0.82
C GLU A 246 24.33 10.39 2.17
N LYS A 247 23.15 9.77 2.24
CA LYS A 247 22.56 9.23 3.48
C LYS A 247 22.82 7.74 3.64
N GLY A 248 23.45 7.10 2.65
CA GLY A 248 23.73 5.67 2.63
C GLY A 248 22.49 4.79 2.64
N ARG A 249 21.30 5.32 2.34
CA ARG A 249 20.04 4.56 2.38
C ARG A 249 19.19 4.90 1.17
N SER A 250 18.66 3.88 0.49
CA SER A 250 17.71 4.09 -0.61
C SER A 250 16.30 4.34 -0.07
N GLU A 251 15.49 5.01 -0.87
CA GLU A 251 14.02 4.87 -0.75
C GLU A 251 13.59 3.41 -1.00
N PRO A 252 12.38 3.01 -0.57
CA PRO A 252 11.80 1.71 -0.92
C PRO A 252 11.60 1.57 -2.43
N ARG A 253 12.30 0.61 -3.04
CA ARG A 253 12.25 0.28 -4.47
C ARG A 253 11.44 -1.00 -4.68
N VAL A 254 11.00 -1.26 -5.91
CA VAL A 254 10.37 -2.53 -6.31
C VAL A 254 11.16 -3.12 -7.48
N ILE A 255 11.62 -4.36 -7.29
CA ILE A 255 12.33 -5.17 -8.27
C ILE A 255 11.36 -6.22 -8.83
N GLY A 256 11.34 -6.39 -10.15
CA GLY A 256 10.36 -7.25 -10.82
C GLY A 256 8.93 -6.79 -10.55
N GLU A 257 8.00 -7.73 -10.38
CA GLU A 257 6.59 -7.40 -10.12
C GLU A 257 6.27 -7.24 -8.63
N HIS A 258 6.99 -7.91 -7.73
CA HIS A 258 6.55 -8.12 -6.34
C HIS A 258 7.64 -8.01 -5.26
N LEU A 259 8.93 -7.83 -5.58
CA LEU A 259 9.97 -7.75 -4.55
C LEU A 259 10.24 -6.29 -4.17
N GLY A 260 9.75 -5.84 -3.03
CA GLY A 260 10.16 -4.56 -2.47
C GLY A 260 11.51 -4.66 -1.74
N VAL A 261 12.38 -3.66 -1.90
CA VAL A 261 13.73 -3.64 -1.32
C VAL A 261 14.11 -2.25 -0.80
N VAL A 262 14.79 -2.20 0.34
CA VAL A 262 15.51 -1.02 0.84
C VAL A 262 16.98 -1.38 1.05
N TYR A 263 17.88 -0.54 0.53
CA TYR A 263 19.33 -0.69 0.68
C TYR A 263 19.86 0.25 1.75
N ALA A 264 20.84 -0.20 2.51
CA ALA A 264 21.59 0.59 3.48
C ALA A 264 23.08 0.23 3.46
N ARG A 265 23.96 1.22 3.40
CA ARG A 265 25.41 1.06 3.60
C ARG A 265 25.70 0.73 5.07
N MET A 266 26.79 0.02 5.33
CA MET A 266 27.31 -0.11 6.69
C MET A 266 28.19 1.09 7.04
N PRO A 267 28.20 1.54 8.31
CA PRO A 267 29.14 2.55 8.77
C PRO A 267 30.57 2.00 8.84
N GLY A 268 31.56 2.89 8.96
CA GLY A 268 32.98 2.52 9.00
C GLY A 268 33.60 2.42 7.61
N GLU A 269 34.74 1.73 7.49
CA GLU A 269 35.46 1.59 6.20
C GLU A 269 34.60 0.96 5.09
N ALA A 270 33.69 0.06 5.46
CA ALA A 270 32.69 -0.53 4.57
C ALA A 270 31.84 0.49 3.82
N TRP A 271 31.64 1.69 4.36
CA TRP A 271 30.86 2.75 3.71
C TRP A 271 31.51 3.21 2.40
N ASP A 272 32.80 3.50 2.46
CA ASP A 272 33.59 4.01 1.33
C ASP A 272 33.86 2.91 0.31
N LEU A 273 33.98 1.66 0.78
CA LEU A 273 34.08 0.45 -0.04
C LEU A 273 32.72 -0.03 -0.59
N GLY A 274 31.65 0.76 -0.41
CA GLY A 274 30.32 0.52 -1.01
C GLY A 274 29.60 -0.74 -0.49
N ALA A 275 30.01 -1.26 0.67
CA ALA A 275 29.42 -2.43 1.28
C ALA A 275 28.25 -2.07 2.22
N GLY A 276 27.31 -3.01 2.32
CA GLY A 276 26.07 -2.76 3.02
C GLY A 276 25.18 -3.99 3.17
N TYR A 277 23.92 -3.74 3.44
CA TYR A 277 22.85 -4.71 3.46
C TYR A 277 21.62 -4.18 2.75
N ALA A 278 20.82 -5.10 2.22
CA ALA A 278 19.52 -4.84 1.65
C ALA A 278 18.48 -5.65 2.40
N VAL A 279 17.31 -5.06 2.63
CA VAL A 279 16.16 -5.73 3.23
C VAL A 279 15.08 -5.91 2.18
N GLY A 280 14.63 -7.15 2.00
CA GLY A 280 13.61 -7.53 1.03
C GLY A 280 12.28 -7.91 1.68
N ARG A 281 11.17 -7.60 0.99
CA ARG A 281 9.82 -8.01 1.40
C ARG A 281 8.95 -8.21 0.16
N LEU A 282 8.09 -9.21 0.17
CA LEU A 282 7.17 -9.44 -0.94
C LEU A 282 5.94 -8.53 -0.82
N ALA A 283 5.58 -7.88 -1.92
CA ALA A 283 4.36 -7.10 -2.07
C ALA A 283 3.16 -8.04 -2.04
N VAL A 284 2.15 -7.71 -1.24
CA VAL A 284 0.85 -8.38 -1.34
C VAL A 284 0.10 -7.75 -2.51
N SER A 285 -0.02 -8.51 -3.61
CA SER A 285 -0.69 -8.08 -4.83
C SER A 285 -1.63 -9.17 -5.38
N VAL A 286 -2.51 -8.76 -6.28
CA VAL A 286 -3.33 -9.61 -7.16
C VAL A 286 -2.91 -9.37 -8.61
N SER A 287 -2.67 -10.45 -9.34
CA SER A 287 -2.30 -10.43 -10.76
C SER A 287 -3.52 -10.23 -11.66
N THR A 288 -4.67 -10.85 -11.33
CA THR A 288 -5.94 -10.60 -12.03
C THR A 288 -6.99 -9.94 -11.13
N PRO A 289 -7.97 -9.21 -11.70
CA PRO A 289 -9.11 -8.69 -10.93
C PRO A 289 -9.98 -9.79 -10.31
N LEU A 290 -9.94 -11.02 -10.81
CA LEU A 290 -10.66 -12.16 -10.21
C LEU A 290 -9.93 -12.70 -8.98
N ASP A 291 -8.60 -12.65 -8.94
CA ASP A 291 -7.83 -13.06 -7.76
C ASP A 291 -8.09 -12.19 -6.53
N PHE A 292 -8.56 -10.95 -6.72
CA PHE A 292 -9.08 -10.11 -5.64
C PHE A 292 -10.27 -10.77 -4.93
N LEU A 293 -11.20 -11.37 -5.67
CA LEU A 293 -12.35 -12.07 -5.10
C LEU A 293 -11.95 -13.40 -4.46
N ASN A 294 -10.96 -14.10 -5.04
CA ASN A 294 -10.45 -15.35 -4.51
C ASN A 294 -9.68 -15.16 -3.20
N LYS A 295 -8.86 -14.09 -3.10
CA LYS A 295 -8.08 -13.73 -1.91
C LYS A 295 -8.86 -12.95 -0.83
N ALA A 296 -10.10 -12.54 -1.11
CA ALA A 296 -10.94 -11.88 -0.10
C ALA A 296 -11.14 -12.81 1.12
N ASP A 297 -11.03 -12.28 2.33
CA ASP A 297 -11.13 -13.11 3.54
C ASP A 297 -12.56 -13.64 3.73
N ASP A 298 -12.72 -14.74 4.46
CA ASP A 298 -14.03 -15.27 4.80
C ASP A 298 -14.83 -14.30 5.70
N THR A 299 -14.16 -13.38 6.41
CA THR A 299 -14.80 -12.24 7.08
C THR A 299 -15.38 -11.25 6.08
N ASP A 300 -14.63 -10.88 5.05
CA ASP A 300 -15.09 -9.98 3.98
C ASP A 300 -16.30 -10.57 3.24
N LYS A 301 -16.23 -11.86 2.89
CA LYS A 301 -17.32 -12.59 2.23
C LYS A 301 -18.59 -12.65 3.07
N LYS A 302 -18.48 -12.77 4.40
CA LYS A 302 -19.64 -12.75 5.33
C LYS A 302 -20.26 -11.36 5.46
N ASN A 303 -19.47 -10.30 5.34
CA ASN A 303 -19.94 -8.92 5.37
C ASN A 303 -20.67 -8.51 4.08
N VAL A 304 -20.51 -9.25 2.97
CA VAL A 304 -21.35 -9.09 1.78
C VAL A 304 -22.76 -9.59 2.07
N SER A 305 -23.74 -8.69 2.08
CA SER A 305 -25.16 -9.05 2.18
C SER A 305 -25.64 -9.75 0.91
N LEU A 306 -25.46 -11.09 0.89
CA LEU A 306 -25.94 -11.97 -0.16
C LEU A 306 -27.43 -11.81 -0.46
N ILE A 307 -28.24 -11.43 0.55
CA ILE A 307 -29.67 -11.15 0.39
C ILE A 307 -29.90 -10.00 -0.60
N PHE A 308 -29.16 -8.88 -0.49
CA PHE A 308 -29.29 -7.77 -1.43
C PHE A 308 -28.77 -8.13 -2.83
N VAL A 309 -27.70 -8.92 -2.92
CA VAL A 309 -27.16 -9.40 -4.21
C VAL A 309 -28.18 -10.30 -4.92
N ILE A 310 -28.75 -11.29 -4.21
CA ILE A 310 -29.77 -12.20 -4.73
C ILE A 310 -31.05 -11.42 -5.09
N ALA A 311 -31.52 -10.51 -4.23
CA ALA A 311 -32.69 -9.69 -4.50
C ALA A 311 -32.51 -8.81 -5.75
N ALA A 312 -31.32 -8.22 -5.96
CA ALA A 312 -31.01 -7.47 -7.17
C ALA A 312 -31.02 -8.37 -8.42
N ILE A 313 -30.40 -9.56 -8.36
CA ILE A 313 -30.42 -10.54 -9.47
C ILE A 313 -31.86 -10.95 -9.82
N VAL A 314 -32.69 -11.25 -8.81
CA VAL A 314 -34.09 -11.63 -9.00
C VAL A 314 -34.92 -10.48 -9.59
N LEU A 315 -34.73 -9.24 -9.11
CA LEU A 315 -35.40 -8.06 -9.68
C LEU A 315 -35.03 -7.83 -11.14
N LEU A 316 -33.75 -7.92 -11.50
CA LEU A 316 -33.29 -7.80 -12.89
C LEU A 316 -33.87 -8.94 -13.75
N ALA A 317 -33.82 -10.19 -13.29
CA ALA A 317 -34.39 -11.33 -14.01
C ALA A 317 -35.91 -11.18 -14.23
N ALA A 318 -36.64 -10.73 -13.20
CA ALA A 318 -38.08 -10.46 -13.28
C ALA A 318 -38.39 -9.33 -14.27
N ALA A 319 -37.64 -8.22 -14.26
CA ALA A 319 -37.79 -7.13 -15.22
C ALA A 319 -37.58 -7.61 -16.67
N GLY A 320 -36.53 -8.41 -16.92
CA GLY A 320 -36.28 -9.03 -18.22
C GLY A 320 -37.41 -9.94 -18.68
N MET A 321 -37.96 -10.78 -17.78
CA MET A 321 -39.11 -11.63 -18.09
C MET A 321 -40.38 -10.83 -18.38
N VAL A 322 -40.67 -9.77 -17.62
CA VAL A 322 -41.81 -8.87 -17.86
C VAL A 322 -41.69 -8.16 -19.21
N PHE A 323 -40.51 -7.63 -19.56
CA PHE A 323 -40.28 -7.01 -20.87
C PHE A 323 -40.41 -8.01 -22.02
N SER A 324 -39.93 -9.25 -21.85
CA SER A 324 -40.12 -10.33 -22.83
C SER A 324 -41.61 -10.68 -23.00
N TYR A 325 -42.33 -10.84 -21.89
CA TYR A 325 -43.76 -11.16 -21.91
C TYR A 325 -44.61 -10.10 -22.61
N LEU A 326 -44.40 -8.82 -22.30
CA LEU A 326 -45.12 -7.70 -22.91
C LEU A 326 -44.81 -7.52 -24.40
N GLU A 327 -43.61 -7.91 -24.84
CA GLU A 327 -43.15 -7.67 -26.22
C GLU A 327 -43.34 -8.85 -27.17
N HIS A 328 -43.28 -10.09 -26.67
CA HIS A 328 -43.46 -11.32 -27.45
C HIS A 328 -44.74 -12.08 -27.09
N THR A 329 -44.91 -12.45 -25.82
CA THR A 329 -45.97 -13.39 -25.42
C THR A 329 -47.36 -12.77 -25.51
N GLN A 330 -47.56 -11.55 -25.00
CA GLN A 330 -48.86 -10.89 -25.02
C GLN A 330 -49.34 -10.55 -26.46
N PRO A 331 -48.52 -9.93 -27.35
CA PRO A 331 -48.97 -9.63 -28.71
C PRO A 331 -49.27 -10.89 -29.53
N MET A 332 -48.46 -11.95 -29.36
CA MET A 332 -48.70 -13.24 -30.03
C MET A 332 -49.97 -13.91 -29.53
N ALA A 333 -50.25 -13.89 -28.22
CA ALA A 333 -51.49 -14.43 -27.66
C ALA A 333 -52.73 -13.66 -28.13
N THR A 334 -52.67 -12.33 -28.21
CA THR A 334 -53.77 -11.52 -28.76
C THR A 334 -53.99 -11.79 -30.25
N PHE A 335 -52.91 -11.88 -31.04
CA PHE A 335 -52.98 -12.22 -32.46
C PHE A 335 -53.57 -13.62 -32.68
N GLY A 336 -53.10 -14.63 -31.95
CA GLY A 336 -53.63 -15.99 -32.02
C GLY A 336 -55.11 -16.09 -31.64
N LYS A 337 -55.55 -15.37 -30.60
CA LYS A 337 -56.97 -15.30 -30.21
C LYS A 337 -57.84 -14.73 -31.34
N GLU A 338 -57.48 -13.57 -31.89
CA GLU A 338 -58.25 -12.93 -32.97
C GLU A 338 -58.23 -13.77 -34.26
N ALA A 339 -57.10 -14.42 -34.59
CA ALA A 339 -57.01 -15.37 -35.71
C ALA A 339 -57.93 -16.59 -35.54
N ILE A 340 -58.06 -17.14 -34.32
CA ILE A 340 -59.02 -18.22 -34.02
C ILE A 340 -60.47 -17.73 -34.19
N ARG A 341 -60.78 -16.49 -33.79
CA ARG A 341 -62.12 -15.92 -33.99
C ARG A 341 -62.44 -15.71 -35.47
N MET A 342 -61.47 -15.25 -36.26
CA MET A 342 -61.61 -15.13 -37.71
C MET A 342 -61.85 -16.51 -38.36
N ALA A 343 -61.07 -17.52 -37.98
CA ALA A 343 -61.23 -18.90 -38.49
C ALA A 343 -62.59 -19.53 -38.15
N LYS A 344 -63.25 -19.06 -37.08
CA LYS A 344 -64.63 -19.46 -36.71
C LYS A 344 -65.72 -18.64 -37.41
N GLY A 345 -65.37 -17.60 -38.17
CA GLY A 345 -66.34 -16.66 -38.74
C GLY A 345 -66.98 -15.73 -37.71
N GLU A 346 -66.38 -15.54 -36.53
CA GLU A 346 -66.87 -14.57 -35.53
C GLU A 346 -66.47 -13.12 -35.88
N VAL A 347 -65.47 -12.95 -36.75
CA VAL A 347 -65.00 -11.65 -37.26
C VAL A 347 -64.53 -11.81 -38.71
N ASP A 348 -64.94 -10.90 -39.60
CA ASP A 348 -64.60 -10.98 -41.03
C ASP A 348 -63.17 -10.51 -41.37
N VAL A 349 -62.57 -9.68 -40.50
CA VAL A 349 -61.32 -8.96 -40.76
C VAL A 349 -60.47 -8.86 -39.48
N LEU A 350 -59.16 -9.09 -39.57
CA LEU A 350 -58.21 -8.89 -38.46
C LEU A 350 -57.94 -7.39 -38.28
N ALA A 351 -58.73 -6.72 -37.44
CA ALA A 351 -58.63 -5.28 -37.19
C ALA A 351 -57.20 -4.80 -36.82
N PRO A 352 -56.48 -4.07 -37.70
CA PRO A 352 -55.07 -3.72 -37.47
C PRO A 352 -54.82 -2.79 -36.28
N SER A 353 -55.86 -2.17 -35.73
CA SER A 353 -55.80 -1.35 -34.50
C SER A 353 -55.57 -2.18 -33.23
N LYS A 354 -55.95 -3.45 -33.20
CA LYS A 354 -55.75 -4.37 -32.06
C LYS A 354 -54.31 -4.86 -31.91
N PHE A 355 -53.50 -4.75 -32.97
CA PHE A 355 -52.15 -5.30 -33.03
C PHE A 355 -51.08 -4.20 -33.06
N ARG A 356 -49.86 -4.54 -32.66
CA ARG A 356 -48.70 -3.63 -32.62
C ARG A 356 -47.52 -4.24 -33.35
N GLY A 357 -46.64 -3.39 -33.87
CA GLY A 357 -45.41 -3.80 -34.56
C GLY A 357 -45.66 -4.74 -35.73
N ALA A 358 -44.86 -5.80 -35.84
CA ALA A 358 -44.94 -6.77 -36.94
C ALA A 358 -46.34 -7.42 -37.07
N TYR A 359 -47.02 -7.73 -35.96
CA TYR A 359 -48.36 -8.33 -35.97
C TYR A 359 -49.42 -7.42 -36.61
N LYS A 360 -49.26 -6.09 -36.51
CA LYS A 360 -50.13 -5.13 -37.22
C LYS A 360 -49.97 -5.23 -38.74
N LYS A 361 -48.72 -5.38 -39.21
CA LYS A 361 -48.44 -5.54 -40.63
C LYS A 361 -48.97 -6.88 -41.12
N ILE A 362 -48.68 -7.98 -40.41
CA ILE A 362 -49.16 -9.33 -40.73
C ILE A 362 -50.69 -9.37 -40.80
N ALA A 363 -51.41 -8.73 -39.87
CA ALA A 363 -52.87 -8.62 -39.94
C ALA A 363 -53.35 -7.91 -41.21
N SER A 364 -52.71 -6.79 -41.59
CA SER A 364 -53.01 -6.08 -42.84
C SER A 364 -52.73 -6.93 -44.07
N ASP A 365 -51.55 -7.54 -44.15
CA ASP A 365 -51.11 -8.38 -45.27
C ASP A 365 -52.05 -9.60 -45.46
N ILE A 366 -52.60 -10.16 -44.36
CA ILE A 366 -53.60 -11.23 -44.39
C ILE A 366 -54.96 -10.72 -44.91
N ASN A 367 -55.46 -9.59 -44.40
CA ASN A 367 -56.73 -9.01 -44.85
C ASN A 367 -56.67 -8.67 -46.35
N ASP A 368 -55.60 -7.99 -46.78
CA ASP A 368 -55.35 -7.62 -48.18
C ASP A 368 -55.25 -8.88 -49.07
N GLY A 369 -54.71 -9.99 -48.55
CA GLY A 369 -54.65 -11.28 -49.22
C GLY A 369 -56.03 -11.91 -49.40
N ILE A 370 -56.86 -11.89 -48.35
CA ILE A 370 -58.22 -12.42 -48.37
C ILE A 370 -59.12 -11.61 -49.30
N ASP A 371 -59.08 -10.26 -49.23
CA ASP A 371 -59.83 -9.40 -50.16
C ASP A 371 -59.42 -9.65 -51.62
N LYS A 372 -58.13 -9.85 -51.92
CA LYS A 372 -57.65 -10.20 -53.27
C LYS A 372 -58.11 -11.58 -53.75
N ILE A 373 -58.32 -12.54 -52.84
CA ILE A 373 -58.86 -13.86 -53.17
C ILE A 373 -60.38 -13.78 -53.35
N ALA A 374 -61.10 -13.10 -52.48
CA ALA A 374 -62.54 -12.87 -52.57
C ALA A 374 -62.92 -12.13 -53.87
N ALA A 375 -62.15 -11.10 -54.25
CA ALA A 375 -62.32 -10.37 -55.50
C ALA A 375 -62.10 -11.23 -56.76
N LYS A 376 -61.37 -12.34 -56.67
CA LYS A 376 -61.22 -13.34 -57.74
C LYS A 376 -62.26 -14.47 -57.68
N GLY A 377 -62.87 -14.70 -56.52
CA GLY A 377 -63.81 -15.80 -56.27
C GLY A 377 -65.28 -15.47 -56.50
N GLY A 378 -65.66 -14.20 -56.65
CA GLY A 378 -67.03 -13.80 -57.05
C GLY A 378 -68.11 -13.97 -55.97
N ALA A 379 -67.76 -13.98 -54.68
CA ALA A 379 -68.72 -14.08 -53.59
C ALA A 379 -69.29 -12.69 -53.19
N PRO A 380 -70.62 -12.52 -53.04
CA PRO A 380 -71.22 -11.25 -52.65
C PRO A 380 -71.06 -10.98 -51.14
N ARG A 381 -70.72 -9.74 -50.78
CA ARG A 381 -70.74 -9.29 -49.38
C ARG A 381 -72.18 -9.27 -48.87
N ARG A 382 -72.42 -9.82 -47.67
CA ARG A 382 -73.67 -9.61 -46.93
C ARG A 382 -73.62 -8.18 -46.37
N ALA A 383 -74.33 -7.25 -47.01
CA ALA A 383 -74.41 -5.89 -46.52
C ALA A 383 -75.12 -5.87 -45.15
N ALA A 384 -74.53 -5.19 -44.18
CA ALA A 384 -75.28 -4.76 -42.99
C ALA A 384 -76.21 -3.62 -43.41
N ASP A 385 -77.47 -3.65 -42.96
CA ASP A 385 -78.53 -2.78 -43.46
C ASP A 385 -78.24 -1.29 -43.26
N LEU A 386 -78.12 -0.58 -44.39
CA LEU A 386 -77.87 0.86 -44.42
C LEU A 386 -79.14 1.69 -44.09
N GLU A 387 -80.33 1.08 -44.20
CA GLU A 387 -81.61 1.73 -43.91
C GLU A 387 -81.86 1.96 -42.41
N GLN A 388 -81.21 1.21 -41.50
CA GLN A 388 -81.42 1.38 -40.06
C GLN A 388 -80.65 2.58 -39.46
N VAL A 389 -79.75 3.22 -40.23
CA VAL A 389 -78.84 4.27 -39.74
C VAL A 389 -79.18 5.67 -40.28
N LEU A 390 -79.96 5.78 -41.36
CA LEU A 390 -80.50 7.06 -41.84
C LEU A 390 -82.03 7.04 -41.84
N GLY A 391 -82.63 7.77 -40.90
CA GLY A 391 -84.09 7.97 -40.85
C GLY A 391 -84.64 8.75 -42.05
N PRO A 392 -85.98 8.76 -42.24
CA PRO A 392 -86.61 9.23 -43.46
C PRO A 392 -86.42 10.73 -43.71
N ILE A 393 -85.95 11.05 -44.92
CA ILE A 393 -85.76 12.42 -45.41
C ILE A 393 -87.11 12.95 -45.94
N PRO A 394 -87.60 14.13 -45.49
CA PRO A 394 -88.84 14.70 -45.99
C PRO A 394 -88.70 15.25 -47.42
N ALA A 395 -89.80 15.22 -48.16
CA ALA A 395 -89.82 15.55 -49.59
C ALA A 395 -90.01 17.05 -49.89
N ALA A 396 -89.46 17.43 -51.07
CA ALA A 396 -89.64 18.66 -51.84
C ALA A 396 -88.71 19.87 -51.53
N PRO A 397 -88.32 20.66 -52.56
CA PRO A 397 -87.14 21.53 -52.50
C PRO A 397 -87.45 23.04 -52.62
N THR A 398 -86.55 23.89 -52.14
CA THR A 398 -86.59 25.34 -52.40
C THR A 398 -85.20 25.94 -52.70
N MET A 399 -85.04 26.38 -53.96
CA MET A 399 -84.15 27.45 -54.46
C MET A 399 -82.63 27.32 -54.20
N SER A 400 -81.82 26.89 -55.17
CA SER A 400 -81.36 27.62 -56.38
C SER A 400 -80.26 28.67 -56.12
N ALA A 401 -79.05 28.36 -56.61
CA ALA A 401 -77.93 29.32 -56.74
C ALA A 401 -77.06 29.01 -57.99
N PHE A 402 -77.69 28.96 -59.17
CA PHE A 402 -77.02 28.89 -60.47
C PHE A 402 -77.75 29.78 -61.49
N ALA A 403 -77.09 30.84 -61.97
CA ALA A 403 -77.28 31.51 -63.27
C ALA A 403 -76.12 32.52 -63.48
N VAL A 404 -75.17 32.43 -64.43
CA VAL A 404 -75.27 32.36 -65.93
C VAL A 404 -75.55 33.77 -66.53
N PRO A 405 -75.07 34.17 -67.74
CA PRO A 405 -74.23 33.52 -68.80
C PRO A 405 -72.84 34.20 -68.99
N GLY A 406 -71.87 33.80 -69.84
CA GLY A 406 -71.83 33.12 -71.16
C GLY A 406 -71.41 34.13 -72.27
N PRO A 407 -71.18 33.78 -73.55
CA PRO A 407 -70.51 32.62 -74.17
C PRO A 407 -69.25 33.03 -74.99
N GLY A 408 -68.51 32.09 -75.61
CA GLY A 408 -67.58 32.43 -76.71
C GLY A 408 -66.20 31.73 -76.74
N GLU A 409 -66.13 30.65 -77.53
CA GLU A 409 -65.06 30.23 -78.46
C GLU A 409 -63.55 30.47 -78.22
N THR A 410 -62.82 29.37 -78.44
CA THR A 410 -61.49 29.24 -79.11
C THR A 410 -60.16 29.62 -78.43
N SER A 411 -59.25 28.63 -78.46
CA SER A 411 -57.80 28.70 -78.68
C SER A 411 -56.89 29.62 -77.85
N SER A 412 -56.09 28.96 -77.01
CA SER A 412 -54.61 28.96 -77.09
C SER A 412 -53.79 30.27 -77.12
N GLN A 413 -52.83 30.30 -76.17
CA GLN A 413 -51.51 30.94 -76.20
C GLN A 413 -51.36 32.43 -75.81
N ALA A 414 -50.90 32.59 -74.55
CA ALA A 414 -49.56 33.09 -74.18
C ALA A 414 -49.35 34.56 -73.77
N ILE A 415 -48.31 34.71 -72.92
CA ILE A 415 -47.50 35.90 -72.56
C ILE A 415 -47.66 36.50 -71.13
N THR A 416 -46.83 35.94 -70.21
CA THR A 416 -46.00 36.53 -69.12
C THR A 416 -46.52 37.35 -67.91
N VAL A 417 -46.26 36.78 -66.71
CA VAL A 417 -45.66 37.29 -65.42
C VAL A 417 -45.64 38.80 -65.06
N PRO A 418 -45.76 39.19 -63.76
CA PRO A 418 -44.74 38.98 -62.68
C PRO A 418 -45.24 38.17 -61.42
N GLY A 419 -44.46 37.95 -60.33
CA GLY A 419 -43.07 38.38 -60.06
C GLY A 419 -42.31 37.94 -58.77
N ALA A 420 -42.85 37.10 -57.85
CA ALA A 420 -42.11 36.29 -56.84
C ALA A 420 -41.42 36.95 -55.60
N ALA A 421 -41.54 36.28 -54.43
CA ALA A 421 -40.66 36.39 -53.24
C ALA A 421 -40.62 35.03 -52.49
N ALA A 422 -39.50 34.66 -51.85
CA ALA A 422 -39.13 33.25 -51.63
C ALA A 422 -38.88 32.79 -50.16
N ALA A 423 -38.63 31.48 -50.00
CA ALA A 423 -38.70 30.66 -48.77
C ALA A 423 -37.46 30.67 -47.84
N PRO A 424 -37.57 30.12 -46.60
CA PRO A 424 -36.45 29.88 -45.69
C PRO A 424 -35.79 28.49 -45.82
N ALA A 425 -34.54 28.35 -45.34
CA ALA A 425 -33.65 27.20 -45.55
C ALA A 425 -33.14 26.56 -44.21
N PRO A 426 -32.39 25.43 -44.20
CA PRO A 426 -32.32 24.48 -43.08
C PRO A 426 -31.18 24.69 -42.05
N LYS A 427 -31.20 23.90 -40.95
CA LYS A 427 -30.21 23.90 -39.85
C LYS A 427 -29.20 22.72 -39.93
N PRO A 428 -27.91 22.90 -39.53
CA PRO A 428 -26.85 21.89 -39.67
C PRO A 428 -26.51 21.08 -38.39
N LEU A 429 -25.69 20.03 -38.57
CA LEU A 429 -25.12 19.15 -37.51
C LEU A 429 -23.94 19.79 -36.73
N PRO A 430 -23.64 19.32 -35.50
CA PRO A 430 -22.48 19.77 -34.72
C PRO A 430 -21.16 19.09 -35.15
N LYS A 431 -20.04 19.80 -34.98
CA LYS A 431 -18.66 19.29 -35.15
C LYS A 431 -17.82 19.49 -33.88
N ALA A 432 -16.95 18.52 -33.63
CA ALA A 432 -15.61 18.58 -33.02
C ALA A 432 -15.36 19.35 -31.70
N LEU A 433 -14.73 18.64 -30.75
CA LEU A 433 -14.04 19.19 -29.58
C LEU A 433 -12.74 19.95 -29.97
N PRO A 434 -12.29 20.93 -29.17
CA PRO A 434 -11.14 21.77 -29.50
C PRO A 434 -9.77 21.14 -29.16
N LYS A 435 -8.73 21.54 -29.91
CA LYS A 435 -7.31 21.41 -29.52
C LYS A 435 -6.83 22.69 -28.80
N PRO A 436 -5.77 22.61 -27.97
CA PRO A 436 -5.42 23.68 -27.02
C PRO A 436 -4.70 24.88 -27.67
N LYS A 437 -4.79 26.04 -27.00
CA LYS A 437 -3.86 27.18 -27.19
C LYS A 437 -2.69 27.08 -26.19
N PRO A 438 -1.48 27.54 -26.55
CA PRO A 438 -0.33 27.55 -25.66
C PRO A 438 -0.46 28.62 -24.56
N ARG A 439 0.12 28.36 -23.39
CA ARG A 439 0.24 29.34 -22.29
C ARG A 439 1.46 30.24 -22.55
N PRO A 440 1.37 31.57 -22.38
CA PRO A 440 2.54 32.43 -22.35
C PRO A 440 3.42 32.08 -21.13
N GLY A 441 4.73 32.25 -21.26
CA GLY A 441 5.65 32.10 -20.13
C GLY A 441 5.51 33.25 -19.12
N SER A 442 5.89 32.99 -17.87
CA SER A 442 6.17 34.01 -16.87
C SER A 442 7.56 33.76 -16.29
N THR A 443 8.54 34.50 -16.79
CA THR A 443 9.86 34.68 -16.20
C THR A 443 9.82 35.82 -15.18
N THR A 444 9.99 35.49 -13.89
CA THR A 444 10.29 36.36 -12.73
C THR A 444 10.59 35.36 -11.58
N ALA A 445 11.74 35.27 -10.91
CA ALA A 445 12.80 36.25 -10.60
C ALA A 445 12.22 37.48 -9.88
N ASP A 446 12.48 37.78 -8.59
CA ASP A 446 13.51 37.28 -7.66
C ASP A 446 12.93 36.95 -6.25
N PRO A 447 13.61 37.14 -5.11
CA PRO A 447 14.35 36.06 -4.45
C PRO A 447 13.83 35.71 -3.04
N VAL A 448 14.09 34.49 -2.57
CA VAL A 448 13.89 34.15 -1.15
C VAL A 448 15.14 34.56 -0.36
N GLU A 449 14.93 35.47 0.59
CA GLU A 449 15.98 36.02 1.46
C GLU A 449 16.50 34.93 2.43
N SER A 450 17.82 34.77 2.45
CA SER A 450 18.51 33.79 3.27
C SER A 450 18.70 34.26 4.71
N VAL A 451 18.20 33.49 5.68
CA VAL A 451 18.58 33.60 7.10
C VAL A 451 19.36 32.33 7.47
N PRO A 452 20.59 32.43 8.02
CA PRO A 452 21.40 31.26 8.35
C PRO A 452 20.92 30.60 9.65
N GLU A 453 20.86 29.28 9.66
CA GLU A 453 20.63 28.48 10.86
C GLU A 453 21.99 28.19 11.54
N PRO A 454 22.18 28.54 12.83
CA PRO A 454 23.44 28.30 13.53
C PRO A 454 23.56 26.85 14.04
N GLU A 455 24.78 26.34 14.07
CA GLU A 455 25.13 25.07 14.73
C GLU A 455 24.64 25.04 16.19
N SER A 456 24.10 23.90 16.64
CA SER A 456 23.86 23.67 18.07
C SER A 456 24.22 22.25 18.48
N ALA A 457 25.09 22.19 19.48
CA ALA A 457 25.72 21.05 20.11
C ALA A 457 24.80 19.88 20.51
N ALA A 458 25.39 18.68 20.51
CA ALA A 458 24.77 17.46 21.02
C ALA A 458 24.55 17.48 22.54
N ALA A 459 23.51 16.77 22.99
CA ALA A 459 23.24 16.47 24.40
C ALA A 459 23.09 14.94 24.62
N PRO A 460 23.47 14.40 25.79
CA PRO A 460 23.64 12.95 26.00
C PRO A 460 22.33 12.18 26.28
N PRO A 461 22.33 10.83 26.11
CA PRO A 461 21.15 9.99 26.31
C PRO A 461 20.84 9.70 27.79
N PRO A 462 19.56 9.43 28.15
CA PRO A 462 19.14 9.13 29.53
C PRO A 462 19.44 7.68 29.96
N PRO A 463 19.51 7.41 31.29
CA PRO A 463 19.84 6.10 31.85
C PRO A 463 18.67 5.09 31.81
N PRO A 464 18.94 3.77 31.84
CA PRO A 464 17.92 2.72 31.76
C PRO A 464 17.22 2.45 33.11
N LEU A 465 15.92 2.12 33.05
CA LEU A 465 15.13 1.70 34.22
C LEU A 465 15.19 0.18 34.46
N PRO A 466 15.05 -0.32 35.71
CA PRO A 466 15.21 -1.73 36.06
C PRO A 466 13.96 -2.59 35.82
N LYS A 467 14.17 -3.92 35.83
CA LYS A 467 13.19 -4.97 35.57
C LYS A 467 12.73 -5.64 36.87
N ALA A 468 11.42 -5.72 37.11
CA ALA A 468 10.78 -6.58 38.10
C ALA A 468 9.49 -7.14 37.46
N ALA A 469 9.32 -8.44 37.24
CA ALA A 469 9.13 -9.56 38.19
C ALA A 469 7.63 -9.92 38.26
N ALA A 470 7.33 -11.20 38.04
CA ALA A 470 5.97 -11.69 37.82
C ALA A 470 5.28 -12.14 39.12
N ALA A 471 3.94 -12.09 39.14
CA ALA A 471 3.10 -12.84 40.06
C ALA A 471 1.76 -13.19 39.37
N ASP A 472 1.36 -14.46 39.45
CA ASP A 472 0.05 -14.96 39.01
C ASP A 472 -1.05 -14.63 40.04
N ALA A 473 -2.26 -14.35 39.55
CA ALA A 473 -3.54 -14.87 40.08
C ALA A 473 -4.75 -14.27 39.33
N ALA A 474 -5.59 -15.13 38.77
CA ALA A 474 -7.01 -14.82 38.53
C ALA A 474 -7.83 -15.41 39.70
N PRO A 475 -8.95 -14.78 40.12
CA PRO A 475 -10.22 -15.20 39.50
C PRO A 475 -11.35 -14.14 39.43
N ALA A 476 -12.39 -14.53 38.67
CA ALA A 476 -13.81 -14.14 38.80
C ALA A 476 -14.24 -12.72 38.35
N ALA A 477 -14.83 -12.69 37.14
CA ALA A 477 -15.46 -11.51 36.56
C ALA A 477 -16.82 -11.15 37.21
N ALA A 478 -16.91 -9.90 37.70
CA ALA A 478 -18.11 -9.06 37.69
C ALA A 478 -17.66 -7.59 37.87
N ASP A 479 -18.23 -6.65 37.10
CA ASP A 479 -18.01 -5.18 37.18
C ASP A 479 -16.59 -4.61 36.87
N GLU A 480 -15.69 -5.39 36.25
CA GLU A 480 -14.31 -4.95 35.95
C GLU A 480 -14.18 -3.78 34.94
N GLY A 481 -15.24 -3.46 34.18
CA GLY A 481 -15.16 -2.53 33.04
C GLY A 481 -14.99 -1.06 33.40
N GLU A 482 -15.57 -0.59 34.51
CA GLU A 482 -15.53 0.82 34.91
C GLU A 482 -14.37 1.12 35.87
N VAL A 483 -13.97 0.14 36.70
CA VAL A 483 -12.89 0.28 37.67
C VAL A 483 -11.51 0.37 37.00
N ASP A 484 -11.29 -0.42 35.94
CA ASP A 484 -10.04 -0.39 35.15
C ASP A 484 -9.86 0.98 34.44
N GLU A 485 -10.90 1.49 33.76
CA GLU A 485 -10.84 2.80 33.08
C GLU A 485 -10.65 3.97 34.05
N LEU A 486 -11.30 3.96 35.23
CA LEU A 486 -11.08 4.98 36.25
C LEU A 486 -9.63 4.98 36.76
N THR A 487 -9.04 3.79 36.92
CA THR A 487 -7.65 3.62 37.35
C THR A 487 -6.66 4.08 36.26
N GLU A 488 -6.95 3.79 34.99
CA GLU A 488 -6.18 4.34 33.86
C GLU A 488 -6.24 5.87 33.82
N TRP A 489 -7.42 6.48 34.05
CA TRP A 489 -7.59 7.94 33.99
C TRP A 489 -6.94 8.67 35.17
N GLN A 490 -6.87 8.04 36.35
CA GLN A 490 -6.09 8.57 37.49
C GLN A 490 -4.59 8.63 37.15
N LYS A 491 -4.02 7.57 36.57
CA LYS A 491 -2.61 7.56 36.14
C LYS A 491 -2.33 8.62 35.08
N VAL A 492 -3.19 8.74 34.07
CA VAL A 492 -3.05 9.79 33.03
C VAL A 492 -3.18 11.20 33.63
N TYR A 493 -3.98 11.39 34.68
CA TYR A 493 -4.07 12.66 35.40
C TYR A 493 -2.79 12.99 36.18
N GLU A 494 -2.21 12.01 36.88
CA GLU A 494 -0.94 12.17 37.60
C GLU A 494 0.21 12.50 36.63
N GLU A 495 0.33 11.77 35.52
CA GLU A 495 1.27 12.05 34.43
C GLU A 495 1.06 13.45 33.84
N PHE A 496 -0.19 13.89 33.68
CA PHE A 496 -0.52 15.21 33.12
C PHE A 496 -0.19 16.35 34.08
N VAL A 497 -0.43 16.17 35.38
CA VAL A 497 -0.03 17.14 36.41
C VAL A 497 1.49 17.22 36.53
N ALA A 498 2.20 16.08 36.50
CA ALA A 498 3.66 16.04 36.49
C ALA A 498 4.24 16.73 35.25
N MET A 499 3.68 16.47 34.06
CA MET A 499 4.09 17.13 32.81
C MET A 499 3.83 18.64 32.85
N LYS A 500 2.70 19.10 33.42
CA LYS A 500 2.44 20.54 33.61
C LYS A 500 3.46 21.20 34.55
N GLN A 501 3.84 20.53 35.64
CA GLN A 501 4.88 21.02 36.55
C GLN A 501 6.24 21.12 35.84
N GLN A 502 6.62 20.11 35.06
CA GLN A 502 7.85 20.13 34.25
C GLN A 502 7.83 21.23 33.17
N CYS A 503 6.67 21.54 32.61
CA CYS A 503 6.48 22.64 31.65
C CYS A 503 6.34 24.03 32.32
N GLY A 504 6.40 24.13 33.65
CA GLY A 504 6.27 25.41 34.37
C GLY A 504 4.86 26.01 34.38
N GLU A 505 3.83 25.23 34.06
CA GLU A 505 2.43 25.70 34.03
C GLU A 505 1.77 25.69 35.41
N GLN A 506 0.89 26.67 35.68
CA GLN A 506 0.09 26.68 36.91
C GLN A 506 -0.87 25.49 36.95
N THR A 507 -0.76 24.67 38.00
CA THR A 507 -1.63 23.51 38.29
C THR A 507 -2.80 23.86 39.21
N ALA A 508 -2.79 25.04 39.84
CA ALA A 508 -3.81 25.49 40.77
C ALA A 508 -5.19 25.60 40.10
N GLY A 509 -6.14 24.77 40.53
CA GLY A 509 -7.54 24.75 40.03
C GLY A 509 -7.88 23.61 39.06
N MET A 510 -6.89 22.81 38.67
CA MET A 510 -7.09 21.55 37.96
C MET A 510 -7.46 20.47 38.98
N THR A 511 -8.64 19.87 38.84
CA THR A 511 -9.12 18.77 39.69
C THR A 511 -9.44 17.54 38.84
N PHE A 512 -9.31 16.35 39.43
CA PHE A 512 -9.55 15.09 38.74
C PHE A 512 -10.93 15.04 38.06
N GLU A 513 -11.99 15.53 38.70
CA GLU A 513 -13.35 15.58 38.13
C GLU A 513 -13.46 16.42 36.83
N LYS A 514 -12.78 17.57 36.78
CA LYS A 514 -12.74 18.42 35.56
C LYS A 514 -11.93 17.76 34.45
N PHE A 515 -10.90 16.99 34.81
CA PHE A 515 -10.09 16.25 33.86
C PHE A 515 -10.84 15.03 33.30
N LYS A 516 -11.44 14.22 34.19
CA LYS A 516 -12.29 13.07 33.87
C LYS A 516 -13.41 13.43 32.90
N SER A 517 -14.17 14.49 33.18
CA SER A 517 -15.22 14.98 32.27
C SER A 517 -14.69 15.44 30.90
N THR A 518 -13.45 15.92 30.83
CA THR A 518 -12.78 16.26 29.57
C THR A 518 -12.31 15.02 28.81
N LEU A 519 -11.78 14.00 29.49
CA LEU A 519 -11.42 12.71 28.88
C LEU A 519 -12.65 11.97 28.35
N GLN A 520 -13.72 11.91 29.14
CA GLN A 520 -15.03 11.34 28.75
C GLN A 520 -15.52 11.96 27.45
N ARG A 521 -15.62 13.29 27.38
CA ARG A 521 -16.12 14.00 26.20
C ARG A 521 -15.26 13.77 24.95
N ASN A 522 -13.94 13.59 25.11
CA ASN A 522 -13.05 13.23 24.02
C ASN A 522 -13.22 11.76 23.59
N LYS A 523 -13.38 10.83 24.54
CA LYS A 523 -13.71 9.42 24.27
C LYS A 523 -15.01 9.33 23.48
N ASP A 524 -16.09 9.95 23.96
CA ASP A 524 -17.41 9.93 23.31
C ASP A 524 -17.35 10.47 21.87
N ALA A 525 -16.62 11.57 21.65
CA ALA A 525 -16.43 12.14 20.30
C ALA A 525 -15.61 11.23 19.37
N LEU A 526 -14.65 10.45 19.89
CA LEU A 526 -13.88 9.48 19.13
C LEU A 526 -14.69 8.21 18.83
N VAL A 527 -15.47 7.72 19.80
CA VAL A 527 -16.43 6.62 19.63
C VAL A 527 -17.42 6.98 18.51
N GLN A 528 -18.00 8.19 18.53
CA GLN A 528 -18.96 8.65 17.53
C GLN A 528 -18.35 8.81 16.12
N ARG A 529 -17.09 9.24 16.01
CA ARG A 529 -16.42 9.49 14.72
C ARG A 529 -15.77 8.26 14.09
N HIS A 530 -15.29 7.31 14.91
CA HIS A 530 -14.46 6.20 14.47
C HIS A 530 -14.98 4.82 14.87
N GLY A 531 -16.08 4.73 15.63
CA GLY A 531 -16.74 3.46 15.98
C GLY A 531 -15.97 2.56 16.95
N VAL A 532 -14.99 3.11 17.67
CA VAL A 532 -14.06 2.35 18.53
C VAL A 532 -14.59 2.26 19.97
N THR A 533 -14.45 1.09 20.62
CA THR A 533 -14.98 0.82 21.96
C THR A 533 -14.05 1.21 23.13
N ARG A 534 -12.72 1.18 22.96
CA ARG A 534 -11.74 1.60 24.00
C ARG A 534 -10.74 2.60 23.42
N VAL A 535 -10.39 3.63 24.20
CA VAL A 535 -9.50 4.73 23.80
C VAL A 535 -8.46 4.93 24.89
N LYS A 536 -7.17 4.86 24.52
CA LYS A 536 -6.06 5.08 25.45
C LYS A 536 -5.55 6.52 25.32
N PHE A 537 -5.39 7.20 26.44
CA PHE A 537 -4.82 8.54 26.50
C PHE A 537 -3.35 8.48 26.88
N THR A 538 -2.55 9.38 26.31
CA THR A 538 -1.11 9.51 26.56
C THR A 538 -0.74 10.99 26.68
N VAL A 539 0.11 11.32 27.65
CA VAL A 539 0.57 12.69 27.91
C VAL A 539 1.87 12.96 27.14
N TYR A 540 2.00 14.15 26.56
CA TYR A 540 3.24 14.59 25.89
C TYR A 540 3.40 16.11 25.98
N ALA A 541 4.63 16.59 25.91
CA ALA A 541 4.91 18.02 25.79
C ALA A 541 4.81 18.45 24.31
N LYS A 542 4.12 19.56 24.04
CA LYS A 542 4.05 20.22 22.72
C LYS A 542 4.22 21.72 22.92
N GLU A 543 5.19 22.34 22.25
CA GLU A 543 5.42 23.80 22.29
C GLU A 543 5.58 24.34 23.74
N GLY A 544 6.25 23.56 24.60
CA GLY A 544 6.43 23.90 26.02
C GLY A 544 5.17 23.78 26.89
N LYS A 545 4.13 23.08 26.42
CA LYS A 545 2.87 22.87 27.13
C LYS A 545 2.47 21.41 27.22
N ALA A 546 1.78 21.03 28.29
CA ALA A 546 1.28 19.66 28.46
C ALA A 546 0.06 19.39 27.59
N ALA A 547 0.13 18.38 26.73
CA ALA A 547 -0.92 17.97 25.80
C ALA A 547 -1.30 16.49 25.98
N LEU A 548 -2.51 16.14 25.53
CA LEU A 548 -3.04 14.78 25.55
C LEU A 548 -3.22 14.27 24.12
N LYS A 549 -2.77 13.03 23.86
CA LYS A 549 -3.03 12.29 22.64
C LYS A 549 -3.90 11.09 22.95
N ALA A 550 -5.08 11.05 22.35
CA ALA A 550 -5.97 9.91 22.40
C ALA A 550 -5.68 8.98 21.20
N SER A 551 -5.51 7.69 21.48
CA SER A 551 -5.28 6.65 20.48
C SER A 551 -6.39 5.60 20.59
N PRO A 552 -7.09 5.25 19.50
CA PRO A 552 -8.04 4.15 19.52
C PRO A 552 -7.31 2.83 19.80
N VAL A 553 -7.87 2.01 20.69
CA VAL A 553 -7.38 0.65 20.93
C VAL A 553 -8.22 -0.28 20.06
N THR A 554 -7.73 -0.58 18.86
CA THR A 554 -8.28 -1.65 18.03
C THR A 554 -8.05 -2.99 18.76
N LYS A 555 -9.09 -3.83 18.79
CA LYS A 555 -9.05 -5.13 19.46
C LYS A 555 -8.53 -6.22 18.51
#